data_AF-A0A3C1C2C3-F1
#
_entry.id   AF-A0A3C1C2C3-F1
#
_cell.length_a   1.000
_cell.length_b   1.000
_cell.length_c   1.000
_cell.angle_alpha   90.00
_cell.angle_beta   90.00
_cell.angle_gamma   90.00
#
_symmetry.space_group_name_H-M   'P 1'
#
loop_
_entity.id
_entity.type
_entity.pdbx_description
1 polymer ?
#
loop_
_entity_poly.entity_id
_entity_poly.type
_entity_poly.pdbx_seq_one_letter_code
_entity_poly.pdbx_strand_id
1 'polypeptide(L)'
;MTRAKRALHLITEAPAPTSKTLRLDNVLQNTLAPDAAPDPENPVWEIGERDWWRQKTGGEKPAGAACAPLRFDDLSKAPFERPLESHIASQEPAAGEGQDGRHFRPEGAEARDLGTRIHALFEQIEWLAPGESPKFEGAEPGDMRLVAAFLDNPRNHAFFEPPAGTVELLREQSFEAILGGKWLSGKIDRLHLERDASGKLVRARVFDFKTDRAPNPARHRPQMEDYRKAVALLFGLPPAQIACTLLFIRTGDALDL
;
A
#
# COMPACT_ATOMS: atom_id res chain seq x y z
N MET A 1 9.09 4.37 -10.61
CA MET A 1 10.19 4.12 -11.56
C MET A 1 11.46 4.82 -11.07
N THR A 2 12.57 4.11 -10.93
CA THR A 2 13.87 4.70 -10.57
C THR A 2 14.48 5.42 -11.78
N ARG A 3 15.01 6.64 -11.59
CA ARG A 3 15.56 7.48 -12.66
C ARG A 3 16.70 6.77 -13.42
N ALA A 4 16.59 6.68 -14.74
CA ALA A 4 17.64 6.12 -15.59
C ALA A 4 18.92 6.96 -15.51
N LYS A 5 20.07 6.32 -15.25
CA LYS A 5 21.36 7.01 -15.07
C LYS A 5 22.08 7.34 -16.37
N ARG A 6 21.80 6.62 -17.47
CA ARG A 6 22.60 6.71 -18.71
C ARG A 6 21.77 6.78 -20.00
N ALA A 7 20.81 5.88 -20.19
CA ALA A 7 19.89 5.92 -21.34
C ALA A 7 18.51 5.37 -20.94
N LEU A 8 17.48 5.78 -21.66
CA LEU A 8 16.12 5.26 -21.58
C LEU A 8 15.72 4.77 -22.98
N HIS A 9 15.41 3.48 -23.08
CA HIS A 9 14.90 2.88 -24.31
C HIS A 9 13.43 2.51 -24.11
N LEU A 10 12.58 2.90 -25.06
CA LEU A 10 11.17 2.55 -25.08
C LEU A 10 10.90 1.81 -26.39
N ILE A 11 10.43 0.56 -26.29
CA ILE A 11 10.05 -0.28 -27.43
C ILE A 11 8.54 -0.45 -27.37
N THR A 12 7.85 -0.08 -28.43
CA THR A 12 6.38 -0.11 -28.51
C THR A 12 5.94 -0.86 -29.76
N GLU A 13 4.73 -1.41 -29.72
CA GLU A 13 4.09 -1.97 -30.91
C GLU A 13 3.52 -0.84 -31.78
N ALA A 14 3.36 -1.11 -33.07
CA ALA A 14 2.70 -0.15 -33.96
C ALA A 14 1.24 0.07 -33.51
N PRO A 15 0.77 1.32 -33.41
CA PRO A 15 -0.60 1.59 -33.01
C PRO A 15 -1.57 1.02 -34.05
N ALA A 16 -2.64 0.37 -33.57
CA ALA A 16 -3.69 -0.12 -34.46
C ALA A 16 -4.38 1.07 -35.16
N PRO A 17 -4.69 0.97 -36.47
CA PRO A 17 -5.14 2.10 -37.29
C PRO A 17 -6.45 2.76 -36.83
N THR A 18 -7.22 2.13 -35.93
CA THR A 18 -8.52 2.62 -35.44
C THR A 18 -8.66 2.61 -33.91
N SER A 19 -7.55 2.60 -33.15
CA SER A 19 -7.62 2.56 -31.69
C SER A 19 -8.16 3.86 -31.08
N LYS A 20 -9.26 3.77 -30.31
CA LYS A 20 -9.83 4.89 -29.53
C LYS A 20 -9.22 5.00 -28.12
N THR A 21 -8.31 4.09 -27.75
CA THR A 21 -7.73 4.02 -26.40
C THR A 21 -6.44 4.82 -26.34
N LEU A 22 -6.42 5.85 -25.49
CA LEU A 22 -5.22 6.61 -25.13
C LEU A 22 -4.33 5.76 -24.22
N ARG A 23 -3.41 5.03 -24.83
CA ARG A 23 -2.32 4.34 -24.13
C ARG A 23 -1.11 5.26 -24.03
N LEU A 24 -0.28 5.07 -23.00
CA LEU A 24 0.86 5.94 -22.72
C LEU A 24 1.91 5.94 -23.85
N ASP A 25 2.14 4.76 -24.46
CA ASP A 25 2.92 4.57 -25.68
C ASP A 25 2.38 5.41 -26.84
N ASN A 26 1.07 5.41 -27.08
CA ASN A 26 0.43 6.21 -28.14
C ASN A 26 0.60 7.72 -27.92
N VAL A 27 0.50 8.19 -26.68
CA VAL A 27 0.73 9.61 -26.35
C VAL A 27 2.16 10.02 -26.66
N LEU A 28 3.14 9.21 -26.24
CA LEU A 28 4.56 9.49 -26.49
C LEU A 28 4.90 9.44 -27.99
N GLN A 29 4.38 8.45 -28.72
CA GLN A 29 4.60 8.33 -30.16
C GLN A 29 3.99 9.51 -30.93
N ASN A 30 2.74 9.88 -30.64
CA ASN A 30 2.09 11.03 -31.28
C ASN A 30 2.78 12.36 -30.97
N THR A 31 3.45 12.48 -29.82
CA THR A 31 4.12 13.72 -29.40
C THR A 31 5.55 13.82 -29.94
N LEU A 32 6.31 12.72 -29.92
CA LEU A 32 7.73 12.71 -30.26
C LEU A 32 7.98 12.37 -31.72
N ALA A 33 7.14 11.51 -32.32
CA ALA A 33 7.32 10.96 -33.66
C ALA A 33 5.97 10.85 -34.41
N PRO A 34 5.24 11.96 -34.60
CA PRO A 34 3.98 11.91 -35.34
C PRO A 34 4.20 11.38 -36.75
N ASP A 35 3.33 10.47 -37.19
CA ASP A 35 3.34 9.83 -38.52
C ASP A 35 4.57 8.98 -38.87
N ALA A 36 5.45 8.70 -37.90
CA ALA A 36 6.62 7.85 -38.12
C ALA A 36 6.20 6.38 -38.31
N ALA A 37 6.61 5.79 -39.43
CA ALA A 37 6.42 4.37 -39.70
C ALA A 37 7.30 3.53 -38.75
N PRO A 38 6.81 2.38 -38.25
CA PRO A 38 7.61 1.50 -37.41
C PRO A 38 8.80 0.95 -38.20
N ASP A 39 10.01 1.12 -37.66
CA ASP A 39 11.25 0.57 -38.19
C ASP A 39 11.83 -0.43 -37.15
N PRO A 40 12.00 -1.72 -37.51
CA PRO A 40 12.54 -2.73 -36.60
C PRO A 40 14.06 -2.62 -36.38
N GLU A 41 14.78 -1.91 -37.25
CA GLU A 41 16.24 -1.75 -37.18
C GLU A 41 16.66 -0.41 -36.58
N ASN A 42 15.83 0.64 -36.70
CA ASN A 42 16.14 1.97 -36.18
C ASN A 42 15.00 2.57 -35.34
N PRO A 43 15.32 3.31 -34.25
CA PRO A 43 14.32 4.04 -33.50
C PRO A 43 13.71 5.16 -34.35
N VAL A 44 12.39 5.26 -34.26
CA VAL A 44 11.58 6.30 -34.92
C VAL A 44 11.83 7.70 -34.36
N TRP A 45 12.38 7.78 -33.14
CA TRP A 45 12.80 9.04 -32.51
C TRP A 45 13.94 8.80 -31.53
N GLU A 46 14.91 9.71 -31.53
CA GLU A 46 16.08 9.65 -30.66
C GLU A 46 16.49 11.07 -30.24
N ILE A 47 16.84 11.23 -28.96
CA ILE A 47 17.53 12.41 -28.46
C ILE A 47 18.78 11.98 -27.69
N GLY A 48 19.92 12.57 -28.03
CA GLY A 48 21.24 12.17 -27.52
C GLY A 48 22.02 11.36 -28.54
N GLU A 49 23.05 10.64 -28.07
CA GLU A 49 23.90 9.80 -28.92
C GLU A 49 23.73 8.32 -28.57
N ARG A 50 23.19 7.53 -29.51
CA ARG A 50 23.01 6.06 -29.36
C ARG A 50 24.27 5.34 -28.88
N ASP A 51 25.42 5.76 -29.39
CA ASP A 51 26.73 5.18 -29.10
C ASP A 51 27.45 5.89 -27.94
N TRP A 52 26.73 6.53 -27.02
CA TRP A 52 27.32 7.21 -25.84
C TRP A 52 28.31 6.32 -25.06
N TRP A 53 28.10 4.99 -25.08
CA TRP A 53 28.96 4.00 -24.41
C TRP A 53 30.30 3.76 -25.13
N ARG A 54 30.39 4.10 -26.43
CA ARG A 54 31.63 4.05 -27.21
C ARG A 54 32.51 5.26 -26.96
N GLN A 55 31.94 6.33 -26.43
CA GLN A 55 32.67 7.54 -26.09
C GLN A 55 33.41 7.33 -24.77
N LYS A 56 34.66 7.79 -24.71
CA LYS A 56 35.39 7.90 -23.44
C LYS A 56 34.75 8.97 -22.57
N THR A 57 33.69 8.60 -21.85
CA THR A 57 33.08 9.42 -20.79
C THR A 57 33.89 9.25 -19.50
N GLY A 58 35.12 9.75 -19.57
CA GLY A 58 36.05 9.81 -18.46
C GLY A 58 37.11 10.82 -18.81
N GLY A 59 36.88 12.09 -18.46
CA GLY A 59 38.00 13.01 -18.30
C GLY A 59 39.03 12.37 -17.37
N GLU A 60 40.31 12.66 -17.61
CA GLU A 60 41.40 12.22 -16.74
C GLU A 60 40.97 12.46 -15.29
N LYS A 61 40.73 11.37 -14.55
CA LYS A 61 40.37 11.46 -13.15
C LYS A 61 41.53 12.22 -12.52
N PRO A 62 41.34 13.44 -11.96
CA PRO A 62 42.45 14.11 -11.30
C PRO A 62 43.03 13.09 -10.33
N ALA A 63 44.33 12.85 -10.41
CA ALA A 63 45.01 11.84 -9.61
C ALA A 63 44.48 11.97 -8.19
N GLY A 64 43.65 10.99 -7.79
CA GLY A 64 42.92 11.10 -6.54
C GLY A 64 43.95 11.35 -5.47
N ALA A 65 43.81 12.45 -4.72
CA ALA A 65 44.63 12.71 -3.55
C ALA A 65 44.77 11.38 -2.82
N ALA A 66 46.02 10.92 -2.61
CA ALA A 66 46.34 9.57 -2.19
C ALA A 66 45.38 9.14 -1.09
N CYS A 67 44.35 8.38 -1.46
CA CYS A 67 43.37 7.91 -0.53
C CYS A 67 44.12 6.78 0.15
N ALA A 68 44.62 7.04 1.37
CA ALA A 68 45.16 5.98 2.20
C ALA A 68 44.10 4.86 2.18
N PRO A 69 44.47 3.62 1.84
CA PRO A 69 43.49 2.55 1.76
C PRO A 69 42.77 2.51 3.10
N LEU A 70 41.45 2.65 3.08
CA LEU A 70 40.61 2.40 4.24
C LEU A 70 40.94 0.98 4.71
N ARG A 71 41.69 0.85 5.80
CA ARG A 71 41.91 -0.44 6.43
C ARG A 71 40.63 -0.75 7.17
N PHE A 72 40.07 -1.92 6.90
CA PHE A 72 38.86 -2.38 7.62
C PHE A 72 39.07 -2.41 9.14
N ASP A 73 40.33 -2.53 9.58
CA ASP A 73 40.73 -2.46 10.99
C ASP A 73 40.57 -1.07 11.62
N ASP A 74 40.56 -0.01 10.81
CA ASP A 74 40.41 1.39 11.26
C ASP A 74 38.94 1.85 11.29
N LEU A 75 38.02 1.04 10.75
CA LEU A 75 36.59 1.29 10.91
C LEU A 75 36.21 1.00 12.36
N SER A 76 35.52 1.95 13.01
CA SER A 76 34.83 1.64 14.25
C SER A 76 33.95 0.43 13.99
N LYS A 77 34.14 -0.64 14.77
CA LYS A 77 33.24 -1.79 14.75
C LYS A 77 31.88 -1.26 15.16
N ALA A 78 31.03 -0.93 14.18
CA ALA A 78 29.62 -0.72 14.44
C ALA A 78 29.16 -1.97 15.22
N PRO A 79 28.48 -1.81 16.36
CA PRO A 79 28.01 -2.97 17.10
C PRO A 79 27.23 -3.82 16.10
N PHE A 80 27.74 -5.03 15.83
CA PHE A 80 27.06 -5.99 14.99
C PHE A 80 25.87 -6.52 15.81
N GLU A 81 24.86 -5.68 15.99
CA GLU A 81 23.57 -6.11 16.46
C GLU A 81 22.94 -6.89 15.32
N ARG A 82 22.41 -8.07 15.63
CA ARG A 82 21.67 -8.84 14.63
C ARG A 82 20.56 -7.95 14.08
N PRO A 83 20.34 -7.91 12.75
CA PRO A 83 19.19 -7.21 12.19
C PRO A 83 17.93 -7.64 12.91
N LEU A 84 17.11 -6.65 13.30
CA LEU A 84 15.79 -6.88 13.88
C LEU A 84 14.98 -7.79 12.95
N GLU A 85 14.41 -8.84 13.50
CA GLU A 85 13.47 -9.70 12.78
C GLU A 85 12.24 -8.85 12.40
N SER A 86 11.90 -8.81 11.11
CA SER A 86 10.75 -8.05 10.61
C SER A 86 9.52 -8.93 10.43
N HIS A 87 8.37 -8.38 10.79
CA HIS A 87 7.05 -8.98 10.66
C HIS A 87 6.09 -7.96 10.06
N ILE A 88 5.23 -8.39 9.14
CA ILE A 88 4.17 -7.56 8.58
C ILE A 88 2.86 -8.06 9.17
N ALA A 89 2.11 -7.19 9.85
CA ALA A 89 0.90 -7.57 10.59
C ALA A 89 -0.13 -8.35 9.73
N SER A 90 -0.21 -8.04 8.43
CA SER A 90 -1.13 -8.69 7.48
C SER A 90 -0.59 -9.99 6.85
N GLN A 91 0.68 -10.35 7.11
CA GLN A 91 1.26 -11.60 6.65
C GLN A 91 1.14 -12.67 7.74
N GLU A 92 0.64 -13.85 7.37
CA GLU A 92 0.70 -15.02 8.26
C GLU A 92 2.16 -15.38 8.55
N PRO A 93 2.53 -15.73 9.80
CA PRO A 93 3.82 -16.33 10.08
C PRO A 93 3.94 -17.61 9.23
N ALA A 94 5.03 -17.72 8.46
CA ALA A 94 5.26 -18.81 7.54
C ALA A 94 5.46 -20.14 8.29
N ALA A 95 4.37 -20.79 8.67
CA ALA A 95 4.33 -22.19 9.08
C ALA A 95 3.66 -23.00 7.97
N GLY A 96 4.38 -23.23 6.87
CA GLY A 96 3.92 -24.03 5.74
C GLY A 96 4.77 -23.80 4.49
N GLU A 97 5.20 -24.90 3.86
CA GLU A 97 6.15 -24.96 2.75
C GLU A 97 5.83 -23.99 1.59
N GLY A 98 6.80 -23.13 1.25
CA GLY A 98 6.89 -22.44 -0.03
C GLY A 98 6.33 -21.02 -0.09
N GLN A 99 7.23 -20.04 -0.17
CA GLN A 99 6.94 -18.61 -0.36
C GLN A 99 6.32 -18.32 -1.74
N ASP A 100 6.62 -19.14 -2.75
CA ASP A 100 6.30 -18.85 -4.15
C ASP A 100 4.90 -19.32 -4.60
N GLY A 101 4.35 -20.39 -4.02
CA GLY A 101 3.08 -21.00 -4.49
C GLY A 101 1.83 -20.12 -4.30
N ARG A 102 1.88 -19.13 -3.39
CA ARG A 102 0.78 -18.20 -3.11
C ARG A 102 0.71 -17.02 -4.10
N HIS A 103 1.79 -16.76 -4.84
CA HIS A 103 1.87 -15.71 -5.86
C HIS A 103 1.37 -16.19 -7.23
N PHE A 104 1.36 -17.51 -7.48
CA PHE A 104 0.95 -18.11 -8.76
C PHE A 104 -0.48 -18.69 -8.78
N ARG A 105 -1.31 -18.40 -7.78
CA ARG A 105 -2.75 -18.75 -7.82
C ARG A 105 -3.56 -17.61 -8.45
N PRO A 106 -4.06 -17.74 -9.69
CA PRO A 106 -4.82 -16.68 -10.36
C PRO A 106 -6.05 -16.25 -9.56
N GLU A 107 -6.72 -17.20 -8.89
CA GLU A 107 -7.87 -16.94 -8.00
C GLU A 107 -7.52 -16.06 -6.79
N GLY A 108 -6.25 -16.07 -6.36
CA GLY A 108 -5.75 -15.23 -5.27
C GLY A 108 -5.34 -13.83 -5.71
N ALA A 109 -5.03 -13.63 -6.99
CA ALA A 109 -4.73 -12.30 -7.54
C ALA A 109 -6.00 -11.46 -7.62
N GLU A 110 -7.06 -11.99 -8.23
CA GLU A 110 -8.36 -11.29 -8.34
C GLU A 110 -8.94 -10.93 -6.97
N ALA A 111 -8.82 -11.82 -5.98
CA ALA A 111 -9.28 -11.56 -4.62
C ALA A 111 -8.50 -10.43 -3.93
N ARG A 112 -7.18 -10.36 -4.14
CA ARG A 112 -6.32 -9.28 -3.62
C ARG A 112 -6.58 -7.95 -4.32
N ASP A 113 -6.78 -7.98 -5.64
CA ASP A 113 -7.08 -6.79 -6.43
C ASP A 113 -8.43 -6.20 -6.01
N LEU A 114 -9.44 -7.05 -5.83
CA LEU A 114 -10.72 -6.64 -5.25
C LEU A 114 -10.53 -6.04 -3.85
N GLY A 115 -9.77 -6.71 -2.97
CA GLY A 115 -9.46 -6.18 -1.64
C GLY A 115 -8.89 -4.77 -1.71
N THR A 116 -7.88 -4.57 -2.55
CA THR A 116 -7.23 -3.26 -2.76
C THR A 116 -8.22 -2.20 -3.23
N ARG A 117 -9.08 -2.52 -4.20
CA ARG A 117 -10.09 -1.56 -4.70
C ARG A 117 -11.14 -1.23 -3.64
N ILE A 118 -11.61 -2.22 -2.88
CA ILE A 118 -12.59 -1.99 -1.81
C ILE A 118 -12.00 -1.13 -0.68
N HIS A 119 -10.75 -1.37 -0.26
CA HIS A 119 -10.07 -0.51 0.71
C HIS A 119 -9.94 0.93 0.20
N ALA A 120 -9.55 1.11 -1.07
CA ALA A 120 -9.46 2.44 -1.68
C ALA A 120 -10.81 3.19 -1.73
N LEU A 121 -11.95 2.47 -1.82
CA LEU A 121 -13.27 3.08 -1.70
C LEU A 121 -13.57 3.49 -0.25
N PHE A 122 -13.33 2.62 0.73
CA PHE A 122 -13.55 2.95 2.14
C PHE A 122 -12.61 4.05 2.66
N GLU A 123 -11.38 4.12 2.14
CA GLU A 123 -10.42 5.20 2.44
C GLU A 123 -10.98 6.57 2.08
N GLN A 124 -11.80 6.69 1.03
CA GLN A 124 -12.42 7.97 0.63
C GLN A 124 -13.51 8.42 1.62
N ILE A 125 -14.06 7.52 2.44
CA ILE A 125 -15.12 7.82 3.39
C ILE A 125 -14.52 8.35 4.70
N GLU A 126 -14.62 9.66 4.91
CA GLU A 126 -14.28 10.26 6.20
C GLU A 126 -15.39 9.96 7.21
N TRP A 127 -16.49 10.69 7.09
CA TRP A 127 -17.72 10.50 7.85
C TRP A 127 -18.92 10.60 6.91
N LEU A 128 -20.00 9.91 7.25
CA LEU A 128 -21.29 9.95 6.56
C LEU A 128 -22.35 10.52 7.49
N ALA A 129 -23.26 11.34 6.98
CA ALA A 129 -24.49 11.64 7.68
C ALA A 129 -25.39 10.40 7.75
N PRO A 130 -26.31 10.28 8.73
CA PRO A 130 -27.18 9.11 8.84
C PRO A 130 -27.95 8.84 7.53
N GLY A 131 -27.78 7.64 6.98
CA GLY A 131 -28.39 7.20 5.72
C GLY A 131 -27.77 7.80 4.44
N GLU A 132 -26.67 8.54 4.54
CA GLU A 132 -25.95 9.06 3.39
C GLU A 132 -25.21 7.94 2.64
N SER A 133 -25.36 7.90 1.31
CA SER A 133 -24.56 7.01 0.48
C SER A 133 -23.30 7.72 -0.02
N PRO A 134 -22.11 7.11 0.12
CA PRO A 134 -20.88 7.69 -0.42
C PRO A 134 -20.94 7.74 -1.95
N LYS A 135 -20.33 8.79 -2.53
CA LYS A 135 -20.20 8.95 -3.98
C LYS A 135 -18.75 8.68 -4.37
N PHE A 136 -18.56 7.76 -5.32
CA PHE A 136 -17.23 7.40 -5.82
C PHE A 136 -17.13 7.79 -7.30
N GLU A 137 -16.09 8.54 -7.65
CA GLU A 137 -15.81 8.90 -9.05
C GLU A 137 -14.89 7.87 -9.69
N GLY A 138 -15.26 7.36 -10.87
CA GLY A 138 -14.44 6.42 -11.64
C GLY A 138 -14.27 5.02 -11.03
N ALA A 139 -15.07 4.67 -10.01
CA ALA A 139 -15.04 3.35 -9.40
C ALA A 139 -15.80 2.30 -10.23
N GLU A 140 -15.32 1.06 -10.18
CA GLU A 140 -15.99 -0.08 -10.83
C GLU A 140 -17.41 -0.28 -10.25
N PRO A 141 -18.45 -0.38 -11.09
CA PRO A 141 -19.83 -0.50 -10.61
C PRO A 141 -20.07 -1.69 -9.67
N GLY A 142 -19.31 -2.79 -9.85
CA GLY A 142 -19.38 -3.96 -8.97
C GLY A 142 -18.89 -3.68 -7.56
N ASP A 143 -17.81 -2.91 -7.45
CA ASP A 143 -17.18 -2.58 -6.17
C ASP A 143 -18.05 -1.56 -5.41
N MET A 144 -18.60 -0.57 -6.10
CA MET A 144 -19.56 0.39 -5.53
C MET A 144 -20.81 -0.31 -4.99
N ARG A 145 -21.35 -1.30 -5.72
CA ARG A 145 -22.50 -2.09 -5.25
C ARG A 145 -22.16 -2.87 -3.98
N LEU A 146 -20.94 -3.39 -3.86
CA LEU A 146 -20.52 -4.12 -2.68
C LEU A 146 -20.43 -3.20 -1.45
N VAL A 147 -19.83 -2.02 -1.60
CA VAL A 147 -19.77 -1.01 -0.53
C VAL A 147 -21.16 -0.54 -0.14
N ALA A 148 -22.01 -0.22 -1.13
CA ALA A 148 -23.39 0.21 -0.88
C ALA A 148 -24.20 -0.87 -0.14
N ALA A 149 -24.11 -2.14 -0.56
CA ALA A 149 -24.79 -3.24 0.12
C ALA A 149 -24.32 -3.42 1.57
N PHE A 150 -23.03 -3.22 1.84
CA PHE A 150 -22.50 -3.27 3.21
C PHE A 150 -23.05 -2.12 4.07
N LEU A 151 -23.12 -0.90 3.52
CA LEU A 151 -23.58 0.31 4.21
C LEU A 151 -25.11 0.42 4.31
N ASP A 152 -25.88 -0.34 3.52
CA ASP A 152 -27.35 -0.39 3.61
C ASP A 152 -27.84 -0.94 4.96
N ASN A 153 -26.99 -1.73 5.65
CA ASN A 153 -27.25 -2.13 7.03
C ASN A 153 -26.94 -0.97 8.00
N PRO A 154 -27.93 -0.44 8.75
CA PRO A 154 -27.71 0.69 9.66
C PRO A 154 -26.64 0.44 10.73
N ARG A 155 -26.45 -0.82 11.15
CA ARG A 155 -25.39 -1.17 12.12
C ARG A 155 -23.99 -0.98 11.56
N ASN A 156 -23.82 -1.28 10.27
CA ASN A 156 -22.54 -1.11 9.59
C ASN A 156 -22.32 0.35 9.22
N HIS A 157 -23.39 1.03 8.77
CA HIS A 157 -23.38 2.46 8.49
C HIS A 157 -22.89 3.28 9.69
N ALA A 158 -23.32 2.93 10.90
CA ALA A 158 -22.92 3.60 12.14
C ALA A 158 -21.40 3.63 12.41
N PHE A 159 -20.60 2.73 11.82
CA PHE A 159 -19.13 2.79 11.94
C PHE A 159 -18.48 3.91 11.11
N PHE A 160 -19.24 4.46 10.17
CA PHE A 160 -18.85 5.55 9.28
C PHE A 160 -19.57 6.86 9.62
N GLU A 161 -20.45 6.86 10.62
CA GLU A 161 -21.06 8.08 11.15
C GLU A 161 -20.16 8.74 12.19
N PRO A 162 -20.17 10.09 12.30
CA PRO A 162 -19.39 10.78 13.32
C PRO A 162 -19.92 10.39 14.71
N PRO A 163 -19.10 9.75 15.56
CA PRO A 163 -19.52 9.37 16.90
C PRO A 163 -19.70 10.60 17.81
N ALA A 164 -20.36 10.41 18.94
CA ALA A 164 -20.44 11.45 19.96
C ALA A 164 -19.05 11.77 20.54
N GLY A 165 -18.77 13.04 20.79
CA GLY A 165 -17.52 13.51 21.37
C GLY A 165 -16.45 13.90 20.34
N THR A 166 -15.20 14.02 20.79
CA THR A 166 -14.07 14.40 19.94
C THR A 166 -13.35 13.15 19.48
N VAL A 167 -13.60 12.73 18.23
CA VAL A 167 -12.94 11.57 17.63
C VAL A 167 -12.12 12.01 16.42
N GLU A 168 -10.82 11.79 16.51
CA GLU A 168 -9.89 11.91 15.40
C GLU A 168 -9.94 10.62 14.58
N LEU A 169 -10.03 10.78 13.26
CA LEU A 169 -10.14 9.68 12.31
C LEU A 169 -8.88 9.59 11.46
N LEU A 170 -8.22 8.43 11.52
CA LEU A 170 -7.14 8.07 10.60
C LEU A 170 -7.63 6.95 9.67
N ARG A 171 -7.26 7.04 8.40
CA ARG A 171 -7.65 6.11 7.34
C ARG A 171 -6.38 5.65 6.64
N GLU A 172 -6.29 4.35 6.36
CA GLU A 172 -5.15 3.74 5.66
C GLU A 172 -3.80 4.16 6.28
N GLN A 173 -3.74 4.16 7.62
CA GLN A 173 -2.61 4.66 8.40
C GLN A 173 -1.50 3.62 8.48
N SER A 174 -0.41 3.86 7.77
CA SER A 174 0.83 3.08 7.90
C SER A 174 1.48 3.29 9.26
N PHE A 175 2.11 2.25 9.80
CA PHE A 175 2.90 2.34 11.02
C PHE A 175 4.12 1.43 11.01
N GLU A 176 5.09 1.82 11.83
CA GLU A 176 6.29 1.04 12.15
C GLU A 176 6.45 1.01 13.66
N ALA A 177 6.63 -0.17 14.24
CA ALA A 177 6.74 -0.37 15.69
C ALA A 177 7.79 -1.42 16.02
N ILE A 178 8.47 -1.28 17.17
CA ILE A 178 9.35 -2.33 17.69
C ILE A 178 8.62 -3.00 18.87
N LEU A 179 8.20 -4.26 18.69
CA LEU A 179 7.49 -5.05 19.70
C LEU A 179 8.27 -6.30 20.03
N GLY A 180 8.65 -6.46 21.30
CA GLY A 180 9.40 -7.64 21.77
C GLY A 180 10.74 -7.84 21.06
N GLY A 181 11.40 -6.74 20.66
CA GLY A 181 12.64 -6.82 19.88
C GLY A 181 12.45 -7.30 18.44
N LYS A 182 11.23 -7.17 17.89
CA LYS A 182 10.93 -7.39 16.47
C LYS A 182 10.37 -6.12 15.85
N TRP A 183 10.71 -5.89 14.60
CA TRP A 183 10.14 -4.81 13.81
C TRP A 183 8.78 -5.25 13.26
N LEU A 184 7.73 -4.49 13.57
CA LEU A 184 6.37 -4.70 13.07
C LEU A 184 5.97 -3.54 12.15
N SER A 185 5.64 -3.90 10.91
CA SER A 185 5.06 -2.98 9.93
C SER A 185 3.60 -3.32 9.67
N GLY A 186 2.78 -2.31 9.38
CA GLY A 186 1.41 -2.53 8.97
C GLY A 186 0.72 -1.27 8.47
N LYS A 187 -0.54 -1.45 8.03
CA LYS A 187 -1.40 -0.37 7.57
C LYS A 187 -2.80 -0.61 8.13
N ILE A 188 -3.28 0.30 8.96
CA ILE A 188 -4.59 0.20 9.59
C ILE A 188 -5.63 0.86 8.68
N ASP A 189 -6.64 0.11 8.26
CA ASP A 189 -7.64 0.60 7.29
C ASP A 189 -8.41 1.81 7.84
N ARG A 190 -8.90 1.71 9.08
CA ARG A 190 -9.61 2.80 9.75
C ARG A 190 -9.37 2.76 11.26
N LEU A 191 -9.01 3.91 11.83
CA LEU A 191 -8.70 4.07 13.24
C LEU A 191 -9.45 5.28 13.80
N HIS A 192 -10.26 5.04 14.82
CA HIS A 192 -10.88 6.09 15.61
C HIS A 192 -10.07 6.33 16.89
N LEU A 193 -9.76 7.59 17.16
CA LEU A 193 -9.00 8.05 18.32
C LEU A 193 -9.87 9.01 19.13
N GLU A 194 -10.42 8.54 20.24
CA GLU A 194 -11.34 9.29 21.08
C GLU A 194 -10.59 10.08 22.14
N ARG A 195 -10.88 11.38 22.23
CA ARG A 195 -10.31 12.30 23.20
C ARG A 195 -11.37 12.77 24.18
N ASP A 196 -10.99 12.88 25.45
CA ASP A 196 -11.84 13.50 26.46
C ASP A 196 -11.90 15.03 26.30
N ALA A 197 -12.69 15.69 27.16
CA ALA A 197 -12.85 17.15 27.16
C ALA A 197 -11.53 17.92 27.41
N SER A 198 -10.49 17.27 27.94
CA SER A 198 -9.16 17.87 28.13
C SER A 198 -8.25 17.68 26.91
N GLY A 199 -8.70 16.97 25.88
CA GLY A 199 -7.93 16.62 24.68
C GLY A 199 -7.03 15.39 24.85
N LYS A 200 -7.09 14.72 26.01
CA LYS A 200 -6.32 13.50 26.27
C LYS A 200 -6.96 12.33 25.55
N LEU A 201 -6.13 11.53 24.88
CA LEU A 201 -6.58 10.30 24.24
C LEU A 201 -6.98 9.27 25.31
N VAL A 202 -8.21 8.75 25.23
CA VAL A 202 -8.80 7.85 26.23
C VAL A 202 -9.24 6.51 25.67
N ARG A 203 -9.42 6.42 24.35
CA ARG A 203 -9.84 5.19 23.69
C ARG A 203 -9.40 5.18 22.23
N ALA A 204 -9.17 4.00 21.70
CA ALA A 204 -9.03 3.78 20.27
C ALA A 204 -9.95 2.65 19.79
N ARG A 205 -10.35 2.70 18.52
CA ARG A 205 -11.03 1.61 17.85
C ARG A 205 -10.42 1.39 16.46
N VAL A 206 -9.87 0.20 16.27
CA VAL A 206 -9.31 -0.28 15.00
C VAL A 206 -10.41 -1.00 14.25
N PHE A 207 -10.60 -0.65 12.99
CA PHE A 207 -11.41 -1.38 12.04
C PHE A 207 -10.54 -1.91 10.92
N ASP A 208 -10.83 -3.13 10.49
CA ASP A 208 -10.14 -3.78 9.40
C ASP A 208 -11.19 -4.45 8.49
N PHE A 209 -11.08 -4.14 7.19
CA PHE A 209 -12.04 -4.53 6.17
C PHE A 209 -11.61 -5.84 5.52
N LYS A 210 -12.54 -6.79 5.42
CA LYS A 210 -12.28 -8.12 4.86
C LYS A 210 -13.21 -8.42 3.70
N THR A 211 -12.63 -8.79 2.57
CA THR A 211 -13.35 -9.16 1.33
C THR A 211 -13.41 -10.68 1.10
N ASP A 212 -13.14 -11.47 2.15
CA ASP A 212 -13.25 -12.93 2.11
C ASP A 212 -14.64 -13.38 1.65
N ARG A 213 -14.70 -14.50 0.91
CA ARG A 213 -15.99 -15.07 0.48
C ARG A 213 -16.85 -15.54 1.65
N ALA A 214 -16.22 -15.93 2.75
CA ALA A 214 -16.88 -16.34 3.99
C ALA A 214 -16.13 -15.75 5.19
N PRO A 215 -16.84 -15.29 6.24
CA PRO A 215 -16.22 -14.78 7.45
C PRO A 215 -15.31 -15.81 8.12
N ASN A 216 -14.07 -15.45 8.38
CA ASN A 216 -13.13 -16.28 9.14
C ASN A 216 -12.34 -15.42 10.13
N PRO A 217 -12.92 -15.08 11.29
CA PRO A 217 -12.27 -14.19 12.25
C PRO A 217 -11.03 -14.81 12.91
N ALA A 218 -10.98 -16.14 13.04
CA ALA A 218 -9.82 -16.83 13.61
C ALA A 218 -8.55 -16.58 12.79
N ARG A 219 -8.68 -16.50 11.45
CA ARG A 219 -7.58 -16.19 10.54
C ARG A 219 -7.00 -14.79 10.76
N HIS A 220 -7.86 -13.83 11.10
CA HIS A 220 -7.48 -12.41 11.19
C HIS A 220 -7.15 -11.95 12.61
N ARG A 221 -7.40 -12.80 13.63
CA ARG A 221 -7.11 -12.50 15.03
C ARG A 221 -5.64 -12.09 15.29
N PRO A 222 -4.61 -12.80 14.76
CA PRO A 222 -3.22 -12.41 15.00
C PRO A 222 -2.90 -10.99 14.49
N GLN A 223 -3.38 -10.65 13.28
CA GLN A 223 -3.23 -9.32 12.71
C GLN A 223 -3.86 -8.24 13.61
N MET A 224 -5.06 -8.51 14.12
CA MET A 224 -5.76 -7.55 14.98
C MET A 224 -5.09 -7.40 16.35
N GLU A 225 -4.45 -8.45 16.87
CA GLU A 225 -3.61 -8.35 18.06
C GLU A 225 -2.36 -7.51 17.81
N ASP A 226 -1.74 -7.63 16.64
CA ASP A 226 -0.60 -6.81 16.23
C ASP A 226 -0.98 -5.34 16.10
N TYR A 227 -2.15 -5.05 15.48
CA TYR A 227 -2.69 -3.68 15.45
C TYR A 227 -2.99 -3.15 16.85
N ARG A 228 -3.59 -3.95 17.74
CA ARG A 228 -3.84 -3.53 19.13
C ARG A 228 -2.55 -3.17 19.85
N LYS A 229 -1.50 -3.98 19.73
CA LYS A 229 -0.19 -3.72 20.35
C LYS A 229 0.49 -2.49 19.74
N ALA A 230 0.43 -2.33 18.42
CA ALA A 230 0.99 -1.18 17.73
C ALA A 230 0.30 0.12 18.17
N VAL A 231 -1.03 0.16 18.17
CA VAL A 231 -1.80 1.32 18.62
C VAL A 231 -1.54 1.64 20.09
N ALA A 232 -1.44 0.61 20.96
CA ALA A 232 -1.08 0.80 22.36
C ALA A 232 0.27 1.51 22.52
N LEU A 233 1.27 1.06 21.75
CA LEU A 233 2.62 1.64 21.79
C LEU A 233 2.66 3.06 21.21
N LEU A 234 2.09 3.24 20.02
CA LEU A 234 2.16 4.51 19.27
C LEU A 234 1.43 5.64 19.98
N PHE A 235 0.32 5.33 20.65
CA PHE A 235 -0.55 6.33 21.27
C PHE A 235 -0.53 6.31 22.81
N GLY A 236 0.27 5.43 23.42
CA GLY A 236 0.38 5.33 24.87
C GLY A 236 -0.92 4.89 25.57
N LEU A 237 -1.74 4.08 24.90
CA LEU A 237 -3.02 3.59 25.43
C LEU A 237 -2.87 2.20 26.07
N PRO A 238 -3.54 1.93 27.20
CA PRO A 238 -3.70 0.56 27.70
C PRO A 238 -4.42 -0.31 26.65
N PRO A 239 -3.98 -1.56 26.41
CA PRO A 239 -4.63 -2.44 25.42
C PRO A 239 -6.13 -2.65 25.65
N ALA A 240 -6.60 -2.57 26.90
CA ALA A 240 -8.02 -2.67 27.26
C ALA A 240 -8.87 -1.47 26.76
N GLN A 241 -8.25 -0.35 26.42
CA GLN A 241 -8.90 0.83 25.84
C GLN A 241 -8.90 0.80 24.30
N ILE A 242 -8.45 -0.29 23.69
CA ILE A 242 -8.32 -0.43 22.24
C ILE A 242 -9.23 -1.56 21.77
N ALA A 243 -10.37 -1.17 21.19
CA ALA A 243 -11.30 -2.10 20.56
C ALA A 243 -10.82 -2.44 19.13
N CYS A 244 -11.09 -3.67 18.70
CA CYS A 244 -10.75 -4.16 17.37
C CYS A 244 -12.01 -4.78 16.76
N THR A 245 -12.41 -4.30 15.59
CA THR A 245 -13.62 -4.76 14.90
C THR A 245 -13.25 -5.19 13.48
N LEU A 246 -13.56 -6.44 13.13
CA LEU A 246 -13.49 -6.94 11.75
C LEU A 246 -14.80 -6.65 11.02
N LEU A 247 -14.71 -6.16 9.79
CA LEU A 247 -15.85 -5.84 8.95
C LEU A 247 -15.80 -6.68 7.66
N PHE A 248 -16.63 -7.71 7.57
CA PHE A 248 -16.70 -8.62 6.42
C PHE A 248 -17.64 -8.04 5.35
N ILE A 249 -17.05 -7.39 4.35
CA ILE A 249 -17.77 -6.54 3.39
C ILE A 249 -18.76 -7.35 2.54
N ARG A 250 -18.42 -8.59 2.18
CA ARG A 250 -19.29 -9.44 1.34
C ARG A 250 -20.53 -9.96 2.04
N THR A 251 -20.44 -10.25 3.34
CA THR A 251 -21.55 -10.82 4.11
C THR A 251 -22.27 -9.81 4.96
N GLY A 252 -21.69 -8.63 5.19
CA GLY A 252 -22.25 -7.61 6.05
C GLY A 252 -22.00 -7.85 7.54
N ASP A 253 -21.20 -8.86 7.91
CA ASP A 253 -20.91 -9.19 9.31
C ASP A 253 -19.89 -8.21 9.91
N ALA A 254 -20.15 -7.79 11.14
CA ALA A 254 -19.21 -7.03 11.96
C ALA A 254 -18.93 -7.80 13.26
N LEU A 255 -17.65 -8.01 13.58
CA LEU A 255 -17.24 -8.79 14.75
C LEU A 255 -16.20 -8.04 15.58
N ASP A 256 -16.52 -7.82 16.86
CA ASP A 256 -15.58 -7.33 17.86
C ASP A 256 -14.68 -8.48 18.37
N LEU A 257 -13.38 -8.23 18.53
CA LEU A 257 -12.35 -9.23 18.88
C LEU A 257 -11.69 -9.07 20.25
#